data_AF-A0A958KZG3-F1
#
_entry.id   AF-A0A958KZG3-F1
#
_cell.length_a   1.000
_cell.length_b   1.000
_cell.length_c   1.000
_cell.angle_alpha   90.00
_cell.angle_beta   90.00
_cell.angle_gamma   90.00
#
_symmetry.space_group_name_H-M   'P 1'
#
loop_
_entity.id
_entity.type
_entity.pdbx_description
1 polymer ?
#
loop_
_entity_poly.entity_id
_entity_poly.type
_entity_poly.pdbx_seq_one_letter_code
_entity_poly.pdbx_strand_id
1 'polypeptide(L)'
;MFRKWKKSAFLPDMRVLRRLFDDHRREFSDQKIRDHAKADAESGLPLPDSHEPSPFELQLQHAASTLASKVASTFKSSLELLDAKIKAEEELLHRKHKDALAAIEANYSVETDACENSFGLSEAHRAYSVAEQRFNQQYERFGRAPVVYVPHWLYLVFAFLIFVGEIPLNALVFQIFGENQVMTWIMAFIIGLSVPLVAHFIGIKLREHEGTVSWPNALKALAAFAVVTIALYGLSVMRQTYLGEFKEDLGLTDTLVESSFLFFWLNLAVFSAAIVVSYLAHDTVPGFQEAEHLHSKNRKKIEAAERRRVQTLVRLGQKKIAETHRANRDFQDGLVEVILLKGMYDQVLKEGEELERQCLHRLQQNLAVYRHENLRYRNGETTIQSISANLDFPLKLEKMKEKLINDSQSEVSHDNRV
;
A
#
# COMPACT_ATOMS: atom_id res chain seq x y z
N MET A 1 -29.25 14.27 7.18
CA MET A 1 -28.73 15.29 8.14
C MET A 1 -29.71 16.44 8.41
N PHE A 2 -30.28 17.11 7.41
CA PHE A 2 -31.16 18.29 7.58
C PHE A 2 -32.27 18.20 8.67
N ARG A 3 -32.88 17.02 8.89
CA ARG A 3 -33.90 16.83 9.93
C ARG A 3 -33.37 16.90 11.37
N LYS A 4 -32.10 16.56 11.63
CA LYS A 4 -31.47 16.70 12.96
C LYS A 4 -31.19 18.17 13.31
N TRP A 5 -30.98 19.01 12.30
CA TRP A 5 -30.59 20.41 12.47
C TRP A 5 -31.76 21.35 12.74
N LYS A 6 -32.98 20.99 12.30
CA LYS A 6 -34.21 21.75 12.61
C LYS A 6 -34.58 21.81 14.10
N LYS A 7 -33.94 20.99 14.94
CA LYS A 7 -34.07 21.02 16.41
C LYS A 7 -32.84 21.62 17.11
N SER A 8 -31.90 22.17 16.35
CA SER A 8 -30.63 22.61 16.90
C SER A 8 -30.77 23.93 17.67
N ALA A 9 -30.08 24.01 18.80
CA ALA A 9 -30.09 25.11 19.76
C ALA A 9 -29.52 26.45 19.21
N PHE A 10 -29.23 26.52 17.90
CA PHE A 10 -28.57 27.65 17.25
C PHE A 10 -29.54 28.63 16.61
N LEU A 11 -30.82 28.26 16.48
CA LEU A 11 -31.82 29.19 15.95
C LEU A 11 -32.37 30.05 17.09
N PRO A 12 -32.51 31.36 16.88
CA PRO A 12 -33.12 32.25 17.87
C PRO A 12 -34.56 31.80 18.17
N ASP A 13 -35.00 31.91 19.43
CA ASP A 13 -36.37 31.52 19.78
C ASP A 13 -37.36 32.53 19.20
N MET A 14 -37.87 32.21 18.01
CA MET A 14 -38.84 33.02 17.28
C MET A 14 -40.12 33.28 18.07
N ARG A 15 -40.44 32.46 19.08
CA ARG A 15 -41.60 32.70 19.95
C ARG A 15 -41.35 33.87 20.90
N VAL A 16 -40.12 34.02 21.40
CA VAL A 16 -39.72 35.16 22.23
C VAL A 16 -39.75 36.44 21.39
N LEU A 17 -39.17 36.40 20.20
CA LEU A 17 -39.17 37.55 19.29
C LEU A 17 -40.60 37.96 18.90
N ARG A 18 -41.45 37.00 18.51
CA ARG A 18 -42.85 37.29 18.19
C ARG A 18 -43.58 37.96 19.36
N ARG A 19 -43.41 37.48 20.59
CA ARG A 19 -44.00 38.10 21.78
C ARG A 19 -43.51 39.54 21.97
N LEU A 20 -42.22 39.79 21.81
CA LEU A 20 -41.66 41.15 21.90
C LEU A 20 -42.29 42.11 20.89
N PHE A 21 -42.49 41.67 19.64
CA PHE A 21 -43.17 42.48 18.61
C PHE A 21 -44.66 42.69 18.93
N ASP A 22 -45.36 41.65 19.40
CA ASP A 22 -46.78 41.72 19.78
C ASP A 22 -46.99 42.68 20.97
N ASP A 23 -46.12 42.60 21.98
CA ASP A 23 -46.15 43.47 23.15
C ASP A 23 -45.90 44.93 22.75
N HIS A 24 -44.89 45.19 21.92
CA HIS A 24 -44.61 46.54 21.39
C HIS A 24 -45.78 47.08 20.58
N ARG A 25 -46.42 46.25 19.75
CA ARG A 25 -47.60 46.64 18.96
C ARG A 25 -48.82 46.96 19.83
N ARG A 26 -49.00 46.26 20.95
CA ARG A 26 -50.07 46.53 21.93
C ARG A 26 -49.80 47.80 22.75
N GLU A 27 -48.53 48.03 23.09
CA GLU A 27 -48.11 49.22 23.83
C GLU A 27 -48.30 50.48 22.97
N PHE A 28 -47.84 50.45 21.72
CA PHE A 28 -47.88 51.55 20.75
C PHE A 28 -48.88 51.27 19.62
N SER A 29 -50.12 50.97 19.98
CA SER A 29 -51.20 50.84 19.00
C SER A 29 -51.49 52.19 18.34
N ASP A 30 -51.85 52.18 17.05
CA ASP A 30 -52.16 53.40 16.28
C ASP A 30 -53.16 54.32 17.01
N GLN A 31 -54.16 53.77 17.72
CA GLN A 31 -55.12 54.57 18.50
C GLN A 31 -54.43 55.35 19.63
N LYS A 32 -53.65 54.67 20.48
CA LYS A 32 -52.87 55.31 21.56
C LYS A 32 -51.92 56.38 21.02
N ILE A 33 -51.28 56.13 19.88
CA ILE A 33 -50.39 57.10 19.24
C ILE A 33 -51.18 58.36 18.84
N ARG A 34 -52.37 58.20 18.24
CA ARG A 34 -53.25 59.33 17.88
C ARG A 34 -53.74 60.10 19.10
N ASP A 35 -54.11 59.39 20.16
CA ASP A 35 -54.58 59.99 21.41
C ASP A 35 -53.48 60.84 22.07
N HIS A 36 -52.24 60.31 22.13
CA HIS A 36 -51.08 61.08 22.59
C HIS A 36 -50.76 62.27 21.68
N ALA A 37 -50.79 62.08 20.35
CA ALA A 37 -50.55 63.16 19.38
C ALA A 37 -51.51 64.34 19.58
N LYS A 38 -52.79 64.05 19.84
CA LYS A 38 -53.80 65.06 20.14
C LYS A 38 -53.52 65.79 21.46
N ALA A 39 -53.20 65.06 22.52
CA ALA A 39 -52.92 65.66 23.83
C ALA A 39 -51.68 66.58 23.79
N ASP A 40 -50.62 66.16 23.09
CA ASP A 40 -49.40 66.95 22.92
C ASP A 40 -49.68 68.18 22.03
N ALA A 41 -50.53 68.07 21.01
CA ALA A 41 -50.94 69.20 20.17
C ALA A 41 -51.74 70.25 20.96
N GLU A 42 -52.70 69.83 21.80
CA GLU A 42 -53.44 70.71 22.70
C GLU A 42 -52.52 71.41 23.72
N SER A 43 -51.39 70.78 24.04
CA SER A 43 -50.36 71.30 24.95
C SER A 43 -49.25 72.11 24.26
N GLY A 44 -49.30 72.27 22.93
CA GLY A 44 -48.27 72.98 22.16
C GLY A 44 -46.92 72.26 22.06
N LEU A 45 -46.87 70.94 22.25
CA LEU A 45 -45.66 70.11 22.16
C LEU A 45 -45.56 69.34 20.83
N PRO A 46 -44.40 69.32 20.16
CA PRO A 46 -43.19 70.11 20.44
C PRO A 46 -43.38 71.61 20.11
N LEU A 47 -42.61 72.49 20.75
CA LEU A 47 -42.65 73.94 20.46
C LEU A 47 -42.30 74.21 18.99
N PRO A 48 -42.94 75.17 18.31
CA PRO A 48 -42.71 75.44 16.87
C PRO A 48 -41.23 75.67 16.51
N ASP A 49 -40.51 76.38 17.37
CA ASP A 49 -39.10 76.74 17.20
C ASP A 49 -38.12 75.69 17.77
N SER A 50 -38.62 74.60 18.36
CA SER A 50 -37.76 73.56 18.93
C SER A 50 -37.26 72.61 17.85
N HIS A 51 -35.94 72.36 17.85
CA HIS A 51 -35.31 71.28 17.09
C HIS A 51 -35.41 69.93 17.81
N GLU A 52 -35.78 69.92 19.08
CA GLU A 52 -35.83 68.71 19.88
C GLU A 52 -37.15 67.93 19.64
N PRO A 53 -37.07 66.59 19.55
CA PRO A 53 -38.26 65.75 19.48
C PRO A 53 -39.10 65.90 20.75
N SER A 54 -40.41 65.75 20.61
CA SER A 54 -41.34 65.75 21.74
C SER A 54 -41.06 64.59 22.72
N PRO A 55 -41.47 64.71 24.00
CA PRO A 55 -41.29 63.64 24.98
C PRO A 55 -41.85 62.29 24.51
N PHE A 56 -42.99 62.29 23.81
CA PHE A 56 -43.57 61.06 23.26
C PHE A 56 -42.79 60.50 22.06
N GLU A 57 -42.23 61.34 21.19
CA GLU A 57 -41.32 60.86 20.14
C GLU A 57 -40.05 60.23 20.72
N LEU A 58 -39.49 60.83 21.78
CA LEU A 58 -38.36 60.24 22.52
C LEU A 58 -38.75 58.88 23.13
N GLN A 59 -39.97 58.76 23.67
CA GLN A 59 -40.48 57.48 24.17
C GLN A 59 -40.60 56.42 23.07
N LEU A 60 -41.16 56.78 21.90
CA LEU A 60 -41.24 55.89 20.74
C LEU A 60 -39.85 55.44 20.27
N GLN A 61 -38.90 56.37 20.17
CA GLN A 61 -37.51 56.07 19.82
C GLN A 61 -36.85 55.14 20.83
N HIS A 62 -37.00 55.42 22.13
CA HIS A 62 -36.44 54.58 23.19
C HIS A 62 -37.04 53.17 23.16
N ALA A 63 -38.36 53.05 22.97
CA ALA A 63 -39.03 51.76 22.90
C ALA A 63 -38.59 50.94 21.67
N ALA A 64 -38.49 51.57 20.49
CA ALA A 64 -37.98 50.93 19.29
C ALA A 64 -36.49 50.55 19.41
N SER A 65 -35.67 51.42 20.00
CA SER A 65 -34.25 51.14 20.32
C SER A 65 -34.11 49.95 21.27
N THR A 66 -34.98 49.87 22.27
CA THR A 66 -35.03 48.74 23.20
C THR A 66 -35.44 47.45 22.49
N LEU A 67 -36.46 47.50 21.64
CA LEU A 67 -36.92 46.35 20.86
C LEU A 67 -35.83 45.86 19.90
N ALA A 68 -35.24 46.75 19.11
CA ALA A 68 -34.15 46.41 18.20
C ALA A 68 -32.93 45.86 18.95
N SER A 69 -32.60 46.43 20.12
CA SER A 69 -31.51 45.92 20.96
C SER A 69 -31.78 44.50 21.47
N LYS A 70 -33.03 44.18 21.82
CA LYS A 70 -33.43 42.81 22.22
C LYS A 70 -33.40 41.83 21.04
N VAL A 71 -33.80 42.27 19.85
CA VAL A 71 -33.67 41.49 18.62
C VAL A 71 -32.19 41.21 18.36
N ALA A 72 -31.37 42.26 18.31
CA ALA A 72 -29.94 42.17 18.08
C ALA A 72 -29.23 41.26 19.10
N SER A 73 -29.55 41.35 20.40
CA SER A 73 -28.94 40.49 21.43
C SER A 73 -29.31 39.01 21.28
N THR A 74 -30.55 38.72 20.87
CA THR A 74 -31.03 37.35 20.63
C THR A 74 -30.31 36.70 19.45
N PHE A 75 -30.18 37.44 18.34
CA PHE A 75 -29.42 36.97 17.16
C PHE A 75 -27.93 36.89 17.43
N LYS A 76 -27.35 37.89 18.12
CA LYS A 76 -25.94 37.89 18.53
C LYS A 76 -25.56 36.61 19.26
N SER A 77 -26.34 36.19 20.25
CA SER A 77 -26.06 34.96 21.01
C SER A 77 -26.08 33.72 20.12
N SER A 78 -26.99 33.67 19.15
CA SER A 78 -27.11 32.57 18.18
C SER A 78 -25.94 32.53 17.20
N LEU A 79 -25.50 33.70 16.72
CA LEU A 79 -24.33 33.86 15.85
C LEU A 79 -23.03 33.49 16.55
N GLU A 80 -22.85 33.91 17.82
CA GLU A 80 -21.67 33.53 18.62
C GLU A 80 -21.57 32.01 18.82
N LEU A 81 -22.70 31.33 19.05
CA LEU A 81 -22.72 29.86 19.16
C LEU A 81 -22.40 29.17 17.82
N LEU A 82 -22.88 29.72 16.70
CA LEU A 82 -22.56 29.19 15.37
C LEU A 82 -21.08 29.41 15.02
N ASP A 83 -20.53 30.59 15.29
CA ASP A 83 -19.10 30.89 15.06
C ASP A 83 -18.19 29.98 15.89
N ALA A 84 -18.48 29.82 17.18
CA ALA A 84 -17.74 28.91 18.05
C ALA A 84 -17.79 27.47 17.54
N LYS A 85 -18.95 27.04 17.02
CA LYS A 85 -19.09 25.71 16.43
C LYS A 85 -18.33 25.55 15.12
N ILE A 86 -18.37 26.55 14.23
CA ILE A 86 -17.61 26.55 12.98
C ILE A 86 -16.12 26.37 13.27
N LYS A 87 -15.57 27.20 14.17
CA LYS A 87 -14.15 27.14 14.57
C LYS A 87 -13.78 25.79 15.18
N ALA A 88 -14.62 25.28 16.08
CA ALA A 88 -14.37 23.98 16.70
C ALA A 88 -14.38 22.82 15.68
N GLU A 89 -15.29 22.86 14.71
CA GLU A 89 -15.37 21.81 13.67
C GLU A 89 -14.21 21.92 12.68
N GLU A 90 -13.83 23.14 12.27
CA GLU A 90 -12.64 23.39 11.43
C GLU A 90 -11.37 22.87 12.11
N GLU A 91 -11.14 23.24 13.37
CA GLU A 91 -9.97 22.80 14.12
C GLU A 91 -9.94 21.28 14.28
N LEU A 92 -11.08 20.66 14.62
CA LEU A 92 -11.20 19.21 14.74
C LEU A 92 -10.90 18.51 13.41
N LEU A 93 -11.41 19.05 12.30
CA LEU A 93 -11.22 18.51 10.96
C LEU A 93 -9.74 18.56 10.53
N HIS A 94 -9.08 19.70 10.75
CA HIS A 94 -7.65 19.87 10.47
C HIS A 94 -6.79 18.93 11.33
N ARG A 95 -7.08 18.82 12.63
CA ARG A 95 -6.37 17.88 13.52
C ARG A 95 -6.53 16.45 13.05
N LYS A 96 -7.76 16.00 12.75
CA LYS A 96 -8.03 14.64 12.24
C LYS A 96 -7.28 14.36 10.94
N HIS A 97 -7.28 15.30 10.01
CA HIS A 97 -6.57 15.15 8.73
C HIS A 97 -5.06 15.04 8.93
N LYS A 98 -4.48 15.92 9.75
CA LYS A 98 -3.06 15.89 10.11
C LYS A 98 -2.66 14.56 10.77
N ASP A 99 -3.44 14.11 11.76
CA ASP A 99 -3.18 12.87 12.49
C ASP A 99 -3.31 11.65 11.56
N ALA A 100 -4.29 11.66 10.65
CA ALA A 100 -4.44 10.60 9.65
C ALA A 100 -3.24 10.52 8.71
N LEU A 101 -2.76 11.66 8.19
CA LEU A 101 -1.58 11.69 7.33
C LEU A 101 -0.31 11.24 8.07
N ALA A 102 -0.12 11.68 9.31
CA ALA A 102 1.00 11.25 10.15
C ALA A 102 0.97 9.74 10.42
N ALA A 103 -0.21 9.18 10.70
CA ALA A 103 -0.38 7.74 10.91
C ALA A 103 -0.09 6.92 9.64
N ILE A 104 -0.56 7.40 8.47
CA ILE A 104 -0.26 6.78 7.17
C ILE A 104 1.26 6.77 6.92
N GLU A 105 1.95 7.88 7.18
CA GLU A 105 3.41 7.97 7.00
C GLU A 105 4.15 7.01 7.94
N ALA A 106 3.79 7.00 9.23
CA ALA A 106 4.42 6.15 10.24
C ALA A 106 4.22 4.65 9.94
N ASN A 107 3.02 4.25 9.52
CA ASN A 107 2.76 2.88 9.13
C ASN A 107 3.55 2.48 7.88
N TYR A 108 3.60 3.38 6.88
CA TYR A 108 4.37 3.14 5.66
C TYR A 108 5.86 2.95 5.97
N SER A 109 6.47 3.80 6.79
CA SER A 109 7.89 3.69 7.13
C SER A 109 8.21 2.39 7.88
N VAL A 110 7.35 1.98 8.83
CA VAL A 110 7.53 0.71 9.56
C VAL A 110 7.40 -0.50 8.63
N GLU A 111 6.41 -0.49 7.73
CA GLU A 111 6.22 -1.58 6.76
C GLU A 111 7.38 -1.65 5.74
N THR A 112 7.93 -0.51 5.31
CA THR A 112 9.12 -0.48 4.44
C THR A 112 10.37 -1.00 5.15
N ASP A 113 10.61 -0.56 6.38
CA ASP A 113 11.76 -0.99 7.17
C ASP A 113 11.70 -2.50 7.46
N ALA A 114 10.52 -3.03 7.74
CA ALA A 114 10.32 -4.47 7.92
C ALA A 114 10.56 -5.27 6.62
N CYS A 115 10.24 -4.69 5.46
CA CYS A 115 10.50 -5.31 4.16
C CYS A 115 12.01 -5.35 3.85
N GLU A 116 12.71 -4.26 4.11
CA GLU A 116 14.16 -4.14 3.91
C GLU A 116 14.95 -5.03 4.88
N ASN A 117 14.52 -5.11 6.13
CA ASN A 117 15.15 -5.94 7.16
C ASN A 117 14.58 -7.36 7.23
N SER A 118 13.89 -7.82 6.18
CA SER A 118 13.31 -9.16 6.17
C SER A 118 14.40 -10.24 6.26
N PHE A 119 14.28 -11.11 7.26
CA PHE A 119 15.25 -12.17 7.55
C PHE A 119 15.58 -13.01 6.30
N GLY A 120 14.57 -13.32 5.49
CA GLY A 120 14.76 -14.11 4.26
C GLY A 120 15.58 -13.42 3.18
N LEU A 121 15.56 -12.08 3.09
CA LEU A 121 16.39 -11.33 2.14
C LEU A 121 17.85 -11.35 2.57
N SER A 122 18.11 -11.04 3.84
CA SER A 122 19.46 -11.07 4.42
C SER A 122 20.09 -12.46 4.31
N GLU A 123 19.32 -13.52 4.61
CA GLU A 123 19.78 -14.90 4.47
C GLU A 123 20.09 -15.26 3.01
N ALA A 124 19.25 -14.83 2.05
CA ALA A 124 19.49 -15.06 0.63
C ALA A 124 20.76 -14.35 0.14
N HIS A 125 20.99 -13.10 0.57
CA HIS A 125 22.22 -12.34 0.29
C HIS A 125 23.45 -13.05 0.87
N ARG A 126 23.39 -13.50 2.13
CA ARG A 126 24.47 -14.24 2.78
C ARG A 126 24.77 -15.57 2.08
N ALA A 127 23.74 -16.32 1.69
CA ALA A 127 23.91 -17.58 0.98
C ALA A 127 24.50 -17.38 -0.42
N TYR A 128 24.11 -16.29 -1.10
CA TYR A 128 24.67 -15.91 -2.39
C TYR A 128 26.14 -15.50 -2.26
N SER A 129 26.49 -14.62 -1.32
CA SER A 129 27.88 -14.15 -1.15
C SER A 129 28.85 -15.28 -0.79
N VAL A 130 28.43 -16.23 0.05
CA VAL A 130 29.24 -17.43 0.35
C VAL A 130 29.43 -18.30 -0.89
N ALA A 131 28.39 -18.47 -1.71
CA ALA A 131 28.48 -19.25 -2.94
C ALA A 131 29.34 -18.56 -4.01
N GLU A 132 29.21 -17.24 -4.14
CA GLU A 132 30.01 -16.39 -5.02
C GLU A 132 31.48 -16.39 -4.61
N GLN A 133 31.79 -16.28 -3.32
CA GLN A 133 33.17 -16.39 -2.82
C GLN A 133 33.78 -17.74 -3.17
N ARG A 134 33.05 -18.86 -2.96
CA ARG A 134 33.52 -20.19 -3.33
C ARG A 134 33.75 -20.33 -4.83
N PHE A 135 32.83 -19.82 -5.65
CA PHE A 135 32.97 -19.85 -7.11
C PHE A 135 34.16 -19.00 -7.58
N ASN A 136 34.30 -17.77 -7.06
CA ASN A 136 35.38 -16.86 -7.41
C ASN A 136 36.74 -17.39 -6.97
N GLN A 137 36.85 -18.02 -5.80
CA GLN A 137 38.09 -18.69 -5.36
C GLN A 137 38.55 -19.76 -6.37
N GLN A 138 37.62 -20.57 -6.90
CA GLN A 138 37.94 -21.56 -7.92
C GLN A 138 38.27 -20.89 -9.26
N TYR A 139 37.50 -19.87 -9.65
CA TYR A 139 37.72 -19.13 -10.88
C TYR A 139 39.09 -18.41 -10.91
N GLU A 140 39.48 -17.75 -9.82
CA GLU A 140 40.78 -17.09 -9.67
C GLU A 140 41.93 -18.09 -9.66
N ARG A 141 41.75 -19.24 -8.98
CA ARG A 141 42.77 -20.29 -8.89
C ARG A 141 43.09 -20.92 -10.25
N PHE A 142 42.08 -21.09 -11.11
CA PHE A 142 42.22 -21.84 -12.37
C PHE A 142 42.08 -20.99 -13.64
N GLY A 143 41.65 -19.73 -13.53
CA GLY A 143 41.53 -18.78 -14.64
C GLY A 143 40.55 -19.19 -15.75
N ARG A 144 39.60 -20.07 -15.46
CA ARG A 144 38.65 -20.62 -16.44
C ARG A 144 37.29 -20.91 -15.83
N ALA A 145 36.27 -21.02 -16.68
CA ALA A 145 34.97 -21.59 -16.33
C ALA A 145 35.04 -23.13 -16.27
N PRO A 146 34.10 -23.79 -15.57
CA PRO A 146 33.96 -25.25 -15.62
C PRO A 146 33.65 -25.71 -17.04
N VAL A 147 34.31 -26.77 -17.49
CA VAL A 147 34.21 -27.31 -18.85
C VAL A 147 33.60 -28.70 -18.77
N VAL A 148 32.37 -28.82 -19.27
CA VAL A 148 31.61 -30.07 -19.35
C VAL A 148 31.28 -30.33 -20.81
N TYR A 149 31.80 -31.42 -21.37
CA TYR A 149 31.57 -31.77 -22.78
C TYR A 149 30.32 -32.65 -22.95
N VAL A 150 30.06 -33.53 -21.98
CA VAL A 150 28.89 -34.41 -21.96
C VAL A 150 27.98 -34.00 -20.81
N PRO A 151 26.71 -33.63 -21.06
CA PRO A 151 25.81 -33.27 -19.98
C PRO A 151 25.54 -34.49 -19.07
N HIS A 152 25.49 -34.27 -17.76
CA HIS A 152 25.38 -35.33 -16.75
C HIS A 152 24.20 -36.29 -16.98
N TRP A 153 23.06 -35.79 -17.48
CA TRP A 153 21.90 -36.63 -17.76
C TRP A 153 22.17 -37.65 -18.88
N LEU A 154 22.95 -37.29 -19.90
CA LEU A 154 23.30 -38.18 -21.01
C LEU A 154 24.26 -39.27 -20.51
N TYR A 155 25.20 -38.91 -19.64
CA TYR A 155 26.05 -39.86 -18.94
C TYR A 155 25.23 -40.87 -18.13
N LEU A 156 24.22 -40.41 -17.36
CA LEU A 156 23.35 -41.30 -16.58
C LEU A 156 22.55 -42.26 -17.47
N VAL A 157 22.00 -41.77 -18.59
CA VAL A 157 21.30 -42.62 -19.57
C VAL A 157 22.26 -43.68 -20.14
N PHE A 158 23.47 -43.29 -20.52
CA PHE A 158 24.46 -44.22 -21.06
C PHE A 158 24.89 -45.28 -20.04
N ALA A 159 25.16 -44.87 -18.79
CA ALA A 159 25.49 -45.79 -17.71
C ALA A 159 24.35 -46.78 -17.43
N PHE A 160 23.10 -46.32 -17.47
CA PHE A 160 21.92 -47.17 -17.32
C PHE A 160 21.77 -48.17 -18.47
N LEU A 161 22.00 -47.75 -19.71
CA LEU A 161 21.94 -48.65 -20.88
C LEU A 161 23.02 -49.75 -20.82
N ILE A 162 24.24 -49.40 -20.42
CA ILE A 162 25.31 -50.41 -20.20
C ILE A 162 24.88 -51.38 -19.11
N PHE A 163 24.42 -50.87 -17.98
CA PHE A 163 23.96 -51.70 -16.85
C PHE A 163 22.86 -52.69 -17.28
N VAL A 164 21.83 -52.22 -17.98
CA VAL A 164 20.72 -53.06 -18.46
C VAL A 164 21.20 -54.04 -19.54
N GLY A 165 22.14 -53.66 -20.40
CA GLY A 165 22.67 -54.54 -21.45
C GLY A 165 23.59 -55.65 -20.92
N GLU A 166 24.41 -55.34 -19.92
CA GLU A 166 25.35 -56.29 -19.32
C GLU A 166 24.66 -57.40 -18.52
N ILE A 167 23.51 -57.13 -17.89
CA ILE A 167 22.83 -58.12 -17.04
C ILE A 167 22.37 -59.34 -17.84
N PRO A 168 21.55 -59.24 -18.91
CA PRO A 168 21.12 -60.41 -19.69
C PRO A 168 22.29 -61.15 -20.33
N LEU A 169 23.30 -60.42 -20.80
CA LEU A 169 24.48 -60.98 -21.44
C LEU A 169 25.27 -61.85 -20.46
N ASN A 170 25.51 -61.36 -19.24
CA ASN A 170 26.21 -62.13 -18.21
C ASN A 170 25.31 -63.22 -17.59
N ALA A 171 23.99 -63.01 -17.48
CA ALA A 171 23.05 -64.01 -16.99
C ALA A 171 22.99 -65.24 -17.89
N LEU A 172 22.98 -65.06 -19.21
CA LEU A 172 23.00 -66.16 -20.18
C LEU A 172 24.21 -67.08 -19.97
N VAL A 173 25.38 -66.50 -19.68
CA VAL A 173 26.62 -67.25 -19.43
C VAL A 173 26.54 -68.01 -18.10
N PHE A 174 26.06 -67.37 -17.05
CA PHE A 174 25.92 -68.03 -15.74
C PHE A 174 24.85 -69.12 -15.71
N GLN A 175 23.83 -69.03 -16.57
CA GLN A 175 22.83 -70.09 -16.70
C GLN A 175 23.45 -71.37 -17.25
N ILE A 176 24.48 -71.26 -18.09
CA ILE A 176 25.22 -72.41 -18.64
C ILE A 176 26.02 -73.12 -17.55
N PHE A 177 26.42 -72.45 -16.46
CA PHE A 177 27.12 -73.09 -15.34
C PHE A 177 26.23 -74.01 -14.49
N GLY A 178 24.94 -74.18 -14.83
CA GLY A 178 24.03 -75.09 -14.14
C GLY A 178 23.67 -74.65 -12.71
N GLU A 179 24.03 -73.42 -12.33
CA GLU A 179 23.67 -72.82 -11.05
C GLU A 179 22.17 -72.50 -10.97
N ASN A 180 21.66 -72.34 -9.74
CA ASN A 180 20.28 -71.91 -9.53
C ASN A 180 20.02 -70.57 -10.25
N GLN A 181 18.93 -70.47 -11.00
CA GLN A 181 18.53 -69.28 -11.76
C GLN A 181 18.59 -67.98 -10.91
N VAL A 182 18.24 -68.04 -9.63
CA VAL A 182 18.34 -66.88 -8.73
C VAL A 182 19.79 -66.43 -8.55
N MET A 183 20.72 -67.37 -8.34
CA MET A 183 22.15 -67.06 -8.18
C MET A 183 22.75 -66.49 -9.46
N THR A 184 22.33 -67.00 -10.62
CA THR A 184 22.69 -66.46 -11.95
C THR A 184 22.33 -64.98 -12.07
N TRP A 185 21.10 -64.59 -11.75
CA TRP A 185 20.68 -63.20 -11.82
C TRP A 185 21.39 -62.30 -10.81
N ILE A 186 21.66 -62.79 -9.60
CA ILE A 186 22.43 -62.05 -8.59
C ILE A 186 23.86 -61.80 -9.08
N MET A 187 24.54 -62.83 -9.58
CA MET A 187 25.91 -62.70 -10.11
C MET A 187 25.96 -61.75 -11.32
N ALA A 188 25.02 -61.89 -12.26
CA ALA A 188 24.90 -61.02 -13.42
C ALA A 188 24.64 -59.56 -13.01
N PHE A 189 23.82 -59.32 -11.99
CA PHE A 189 23.56 -57.99 -11.45
C PHE A 189 24.81 -57.37 -10.82
N ILE A 190 25.55 -58.12 -10.01
CA ILE A 190 26.77 -57.64 -9.35
C ILE A 190 27.80 -57.23 -10.41
N ILE A 191 28.02 -58.06 -11.43
CA ILE A 191 28.94 -57.75 -12.53
C ILE A 191 28.44 -56.58 -13.36
N GLY A 192 27.17 -56.61 -13.78
CA GLY A 192 26.54 -55.55 -14.56
C GLY A 192 26.58 -54.19 -13.85
N LEU A 193 26.51 -54.14 -12.52
CA LEU A 193 26.63 -52.91 -11.73
C LEU A 193 28.08 -52.47 -11.52
N SER A 194 28.97 -53.43 -11.23
CA SER A 194 30.38 -53.13 -10.92
C SER A 194 31.14 -52.55 -12.10
N VAL A 195 30.89 -53.00 -13.34
CA VAL A 195 31.62 -52.54 -14.53
C VAL A 195 31.40 -51.03 -14.79
N PRO A 196 30.16 -50.50 -14.89
CA PRO A 196 29.91 -49.07 -15.02
C PRO A 196 30.42 -48.25 -13.83
N LEU A 197 30.32 -48.80 -12.61
CA LEU A 197 30.75 -48.12 -11.39
C LEU A 197 32.28 -47.94 -11.36
N VAL A 198 33.03 -48.98 -11.72
CA VAL A 198 34.49 -48.88 -11.82
C VAL A 198 34.89 -47.96 -12.97
N ALA A 199 34.22 -48.05 -14.13
CA ALA A 199 34.43 -47.15 -15.26
C ALA A 199 34.21 -45.67 -14.88
N HIS A 200 33.19 -45.39 -14.06
CA HIS A 200 32.89 -44.06 -13.54
C HIS A 200 34.07 -43.50 -12.73
N PHE A 201 34.55 -44.26 -11.74
CA PHE A 201 35.66 -43.82 -10.88
C PHE A 201 36.98 -43.69 -11.66
N ILE A 202 37.26 -44.58 -12.60
CA ILE A 202 38.43 -44.47 -13.48
C ILE A 202 38.35 -43.18 -14.31
N GLY A 203 37.19 -42.90 -14.92
CA GLY A 203 36.99 -41.68 -15.71
C GLY A 203 37.18 -40.40 -14.89
N ILE A 204 36.63 -40.35 -13.67
CA ILE A 204 36.83 -39.23 -12.74
C ILE A 204 38.32 -39.07 -12.42
N LYS A 205 39.00 -40.15 -12.01
CA LYS A 205 40.41 -40.08 -11.59
C LYS A 205 41.37 -39.74 -12.73
N LEU A 206 41.06 -40.15 -13.97
CA LEU A 206 41.80 -39.72 -15.16
C LEU A 206 41.63 -38.23 -15.44
N ARG A 207 40.45 -37.68 -15.13
CA ARG A 207 40.13 -36.27 -15.37
C ARG A 207 40.63 -35.36 -14.25
N GLU A 208 40.67 -35.85 -13.02
CA GLU A 208 41.01 -35.07 -11.82
C GLU A 208 42.49 -34.68 -11.79
N HIS A 209 42.76 -33.40 -12.06
CA HIS A 209 44.09 -32.82 -11.95
C HIS A 209 44.07 -31.29 -11.71
N GLU A 210 44.88 -30.83 -10.76
CA GLU A 210 45.07 -29.41 -10.47
C GLU A 210 46.15 -28.81 -11.40
N GLY A 211 45.78 -28.54 -12.65
CA GLY A 211 46.63 -27.84 -13.63
C GLY A 211 47.45 -28.75 -14.56
N THR A 212 48.35 -29.59 -14.04
CA THR A 212 49.17 -30.53 -14.82
C THR A 212 48.70 -31.98 -14.65
N VAL A 213 48.94 -32.84 -15.64
CA VAL A 213 48.55 -34.27 -15.57
C VAL A 213 49.11 -34.92 -14.31
N SER A 214 48.22 -35.35 -13.41
CA SER A 214 48.60 -36.03 -12.17
C SER A 214 49.03 -37.47 -12.49
N TRP A 215 50.33 -37.66 -12.69
CA TRP A 215 50.95 -38.97 -12.90
C TRP A 215 50.50 -40.05 -11.89
N PRO A 216 50.38 -39.75 -10.57
CA PRO A 216 49.87 -40.71 -9.59
C PRO A 216 48.42 -41.14 -9.84
N ASN A 217 47.56 -40.24 -10.29
CA ASN A 217 46.16 -40.57 -10.61
C ASN A 217 46.07 -41.37 -11.92
N ALA A 218 46.86 -41.00 -12.92
CA ALA A 218 46.96 -41.74 -14.17
C ALA A 218 47.46 -43.18 -13.94
N LEU A 219 48.45 -43.37 -13.07
CA LEU A 219 48.97 -44.70 -12.73
C LEU A 219 47.93 -45.54 -11.98
N LYS A 220 47.19 -44.95 -11.02
CA LYS A 220 46.07 -45.64 -10.33
C LYS A 220 44.96 -46.03 -11.29
N ALA A 221 44.59 -45.13 -12.22
CA ALA A 221 43.59 -45.41 -13.24
C ALA A 221 44.05 -46.52 -14.20
N LEU A 222 45.31 -46.50 -14.62
CA LEU A 222 45.90 -47.54 -15.46
C LEU A 222 45.93 -48.90 -14.75
N ALA A 223 46.33 -48.92 -13.47
CA ALA A 223 46.31 -50.13 -12.65
C ALA A 223 44.88 -50.67 -12.49
N ALA A 224 43.89 -49.82 -12.21
CA ALA A 224 42.49 -50.22 -12.13
C ALA A 224 41.96 -50.76 -13.47
N PHE A 225 42.30 -50.10 -14.59
CA PHE A 225 41.96 -50.56 -15.94
C PHE A 225 42.56 -51.92 -16.25
N ALA A 226 43.84 -52.14 -15.89
CA ALA A 226 44.51 -53.42 -16.07
C ALA A 226 43.85 -54.54 -15.25
N VAL A 227 43.50 -54.28 -13.99
CA VAL A 227 42.80 -55.24 -13.12
C VAL A 227 41.45 -55.64 -13.72
N VAL A 228 40.65 -54.68 -14.19
CA VAL A 228 39.36 -54.98 -14.84
C VAL A 228 39.55 -55.73 -16.15
N THR A 229 40.54 -55.36 -16.96
CA THR A 229 40.85 -56.05 -18.23
C THR A 229 41.24 -57.50 -17.99
N ILE A 230 42.07 -57.78 -16.98
CA ILE A 230 42.44 -59.15 -16.58
C ILE A 230 41.20 -59.92 -16.11
N ALA A 231 40.31 -59.29 -15.33
CA ALA A 231 39.07 -59.92 -14.88
C ALA A 231 38.12 -60.23 -16.05
N LEU A 232 37.94 -59.31 -17.00
CA LEU A 232 37.15 -59.52 -18.21
C LEU A 232 37.74 -60.59 -19.12
N TYR A 233 39.07 -60.64 -19.24
CA TYR A 233 39.75 -61.70 -19.97
C TYR A 233 39.53 -63.07 -19.32
N GLY A 234 39.68 -63.15 -17.99
CA GLY A 234 39.39 -64.37 -17.23
C GLY A 234 37.95 -64.84 -17.41
N LEU A 235 36.98 -63.92 -17.36
CA LEU A 235 35.57 -64.22 -17.62
C LEU A 235 35.34 -64.72 -19.05
N SER A 236 36.04 -64.13 -20.04
CA SER A 236 35.95 -64.57 -21.43
C SER A 236 36.58 -65.95 -21.65
N VAL A 237 37.72 -66.23 -21.01
CA VAL A 237 38.37 -67.54 -21.10
C VAL A 237 37.48 -68.60 -20.47
N MET A 238 36.94 -68.35 -19.27
CA MET A 238 35.95 -69.24 -18.66
C MET A 238 34.78 -69.47 -19.62
N ARG A 239 34.18 -68.41 -20.16
CA ARG A 239 33.08 -68.52 -21.12
C ARG A 239 33.44 -69.37 -22.34
N GLN A 240 34.62 -69.18 -22.92
CA GLN A 240 35.09 -69.93 -24.08
C GLN A 240 35.33 -71.41 -23.76
N THR A 241 35.99 -71.71 -22.64
CA THR A 241 36.22 -73.09 -22.19
C THR A 241 34.90 -73.83 -21.96
N TYR A 242 33.96 -73.18 -21.27
CA TYR A 242 32.64 -73.77 -21.02
C TYR A 242 31.82 -73.98 -22.30
N LEU A 243 31.77 -72.99 -23.20
CA LEU A 243 31.06 -73.14 -24.48
C LEU A 243 31.71 -74.19 -25.39
N GLY A 244 33.02 -74.39 -25.27
CA GLY A 244 33.74 -75.46 -25.97
C GLY A 244 33.42 -76.85 -25.43
N GLU A 245 33.36 -77.01 -24.11
CA GLU A 245 33.07 -78.30 -23.46
C GLU A 245 31.63 -78.77 -23.70
N PHE A 246 30.66 -77.84 -23.68
CA PHE A 246 29.23 -78.14 -23.89
C PHE A 246 28.75 -77.89 -25.33
N LYS A 247 29.68 -77.76 -26.29
CA LYS A 247 29.36 -77.42 -27.68
C LYS A 247 28.43 -78.47 -28.33
N GLU A 248 28.68 -79.75 -28.08
CA GLU A 248 27.89 -80.87 -28.64
C GLU A 248 26.51 -80.94 -27.98
N ASP A 249 26.43 -80.76 -26.66
CA ASP A 249 25.18 -80.79 -25.90
C ASP A 249 24.24 -79.61 -26.22
N LEU A 250 24.81 -78.47 -26.60
CA LEU A 250 24.07 -77.26 -26.96
C LEU A 250 23.80 -77.12 -28.47
N GLY A 251 24.30 -78.05 -29.30
CA GLY A 251 24.13 -78.03 -30.75
C GLY A 251 24.78 -76.82 -31.43
N LEU A 252 25.87 -76.30 -30.86
CA LEU A 252 26.51 -75.06 -31.31
C LEU A 252 27.57 -75.33 -32.39
N THR A 253 27.71 -74.42 -33.34
CA THR A 253 28.75 -74.47 -34.39
C THR A 253 30.10 -74.01 -33.83
N ASP A 254 31.22 -74.50 -34.41
CA ASP A 254 32.59 -74.05 -34.04
C ASP A 254 32.74 -72.53 -34.11
N THR A 255 32.06 -71.92 -35.08
CA THR A 255 32.01 -70.47 -35.29
C THR A 255 31.43 -69.71 -34.09
N LEU A 256 30.50 -70.29 -33.34
CA LEU A 256 29.91 -69.64 -32.18
C LEU A 256 30.88 -69.64 -30.98
N VAL A 257 31.61 -70.73 -30.79
CA VAL A 257 32.65 -70.84 -29.75
C VAL A 257 33.79 -69.86 -30.05
N GLU A 258 34.23 -69.75 -31.30
CA GLU A 258 35.23 -68.74 -31.69
C GLU A 258 34.71 -67.30 -31.50
N SER A 259 33.43 -67.04 -31.83
CA SER A 259 32.81 -65.74 -31.59
C SER A 259 32.66 -65.39 -30.11
N SER A 260 32.84 -66.35 -29.19
CA SER A 260 32.78 -66.09 -27.75
C SER A 260 33.89 -65.16 -27.28
N PHE A 261 35.03 -65.19 -27.97
CA PHE A 261 36.13 -64.25 -27.72
C PHE A 261 35.83 -62.82 -28.22
N LEU A 262 34.86 -62.64 -29.14
CA LEU A 262 34.42 -61.30 -29.54
C LEU A 262 33.70 -60.57 -28.39
N PHE A 263 33.08 -61.30 -27.46
CA PHE A 263 32.47 -60.68 -26.28
C PHE A 263 33.49 -60.05 -25.34
N PHE A 264 34.73 -60.56 -25.28
CA PHE A 264 35.80 -59.87 -24.55
C PHE A 264 36.04 -58.48 -25.12
N TRP A 265 36.20 -58.39 -26.45
CA TRP A 265 36.41 -57.11 -27.13
C TRP A 265 35.20 -56.18 -27.03
N LEU A 266 33.99 -56.71 -27.08
CA LEU A 266 32.77 -55.94 -26.88
C LEU A 266 32.71 -55.35 -25.46
N ASN A 267 32.90 -56.18 -24.42
CA ASN A 267 32.87 -55.74 -23.02
C ASN A 267 34.00 -54.73 -22.74
N LEU A 268 35.19 -54.96 -23.31
CA LEU A 268 36.31 -54.02 -23.21
C LEU A 268 36.01 -52.70 -23.91
N ALA A 269 35.36 -52.72 -25.07
CA ALA A 269 34.96 -51.52 -25.81
C ALA A 269 33.89 -50.73 -25.06
N VAL A 270 32.87 -51.40 -24.52
CA VAL A 270 31.80 -50.77 -23.71
C VAL A 270 32.38 -50.18 -22.43
N PHE A 271 33.26 -50.90 -21.74
CA PHE A 271 33.97 -50.41 -20.56
C PHE A 271 34.83 -49.18 -20.88
N SER A 272 35.59 -49.22 -21.99
CA SER A 272 36.40 -48.09 -22.44
C SER A 272 35.54 -46.88 -22.80
N ALA A 273 34.42 -47.09 -23.49
CA ALA A 273 33.45 -46.03 -23.78
C ALA A 273 32.87 -45.42 -22.49
N ALA A 274 32.52 -46.24 -21.49
CA ALA A 274 32.03 -45.77 -20.20
C ALA A 274 33.07 -44.89 -19.47
N ILE A 275 34.36 -45.25 -19.53
CA ILE A 275 35.45 -44.44 -18.99
C ILE A 275 35.53 -43.09 -19.70
N VAL A 276 35.50 -43.08 -21.04
CA VAL A 276 35.58 -41.85 -21.84
C VAL A 276 34.38 -40.93 -21.57
N VAL A 277 33.16 -41.48 -21.53
CA VAL A 277 31.96 -40.68 -21.24
C VAL A 277 32.02 -40.12 -19.80
N SER A 278 32.46 -40.92 -18.82
CA SER A 278 32.67 -40.43 -17.45
C SER A 278 33.73 -39.32 -17.38
N TYR A 279 34.85 -39.48 -18.11
CA TYR A 279 35.91 -38.48 -18.24
C TYR A 279 35.41 -37.15 -18.83
N LEU A 280 34.53 -37.21 -19.84
CA LEU A 280 33.98 -36.03 -20.51
C LEU A 280 32.82 -35.36 -19.73
N ALA A 281 32.17 -36.10 -18.82
CA ALA A 281 31.07 -35.60 -18.00
C ALA A 281 31.54 -34.82 -16.76
N HIS A 282 32.76 -35.07 -16.29
CA HIS A 282 33.32 -34.42 -15.10
C HIS A 282 34.34 -33.34 -15.46
N ASP A 283 34.39 -32.29 -14.65
CA ASP A 283 35.41 -31.26 -14.76
C ASP A 283 36.74 -31.78 -14.19
N THR A 284 37.87 -31.19 -14.62
CA THR A 284 39.19 -31.57 -14.13
C THR A 284 39.46 -31.13 -12.69
N VAL A 285 38.74 -30.12 -12.20
CA VAL A 285 38.89 -29.56 -10.86
C VAL A 285 37.78 -30.10 -9.95
N PRO A 286 38.14 -30.78 -8.84
CA PRO A 286 37.15 -31.29 -7.90
C PRO A 286 36.35 -30.14 -7.26
N GLY A 287 35.03 -30.27 -7.25
CA GLY A 287 34.12 -29.31 -6.60
C GLY A 287 33.81 -28.03 -7.39
N PHE A 288 34.43 -27.79 -8.56
CA PHE A 288 34.17 -26.57 -9.32
C PHE A 288 32.73 -26.52 -9.89
N GLN A 289 32.26 -27.65 -10.42
CA GLN A 289 30.87 -27.78 -10.89
C GLN A 289 29.86 -27.59 -9.74
N GLU A 290 30.17 -28.10 -8.55
CA GLU A 290 29.32 -27.92 -7.38
C GLU A 290 29.25 -26.45 -6.96
N ALA A 291 30.39 -25.74 -6.98
CA ALA A 291 30.45 -24.30 -6.70
C ALA A 291 29.64 -23.49 -7.71
N GLU A 292 29.73 -23.79 -9.01
CA GLU A 292 28.91 -23.14 -10.05
C GLU A 292 27.41 -23.43 -9.87
N HIS A 293 27.06 -24.68 -9.60
CA HIS A 293 25.67 -25.06 -9.37
C HIS A 293 25.10 -24.35 -8.13
N LEU A 294 25.85 -24.29 -7.03
CA LEU A 294 25.45 -23.59 -5.82
C LEU A 294 25.30 -22.08 -6.06
N HIS A 295 26.26 -21.48 -6.78
CA HIS A 295 26.22 -20.07 -7.17
C HIS A 295 24.99 -19.75 -8.03
N SER A 296 24.74 -20.51 -9.09
CA SER A 296 23.57 -20.30 -9.96
C SER A 296 22.24 -20.53 -9.25
N LYS A 297 22.16 -21.53 -8.36
CA LYS A 297 20.98 -21.80 -7.53
C LYS A 297 20.70 -20.66 -6.57
N ASN A 298 21.71 -20.16 -5.85
CA ASN A 298 21.54 -19.06 -4.91
C ASN A 298 21.29 -17.73 -5.63
N ARG A 299 21.88 -17.52 -6.82
CA ARG A 299 21.56 -16.37 -7.69
C ARG A 299 20.08 -16.31 -8.04
N LYS A 300 19.46 -17.43 -8.43
CA LYS A 300 18.01 -17.47 -8.68
C LYS A 300 17.18 -17.18 -7.43
N LYS A 301 17.64 -17.62 -6.25
CA LYS A 301 16.95 -17.36 -4.98
C LYS A 301 16.99 -15.87 -4.60
N ILE A 302 18.15 -15.22 -4.70
CA ILE A 302 18.30 -13.80 -4.40
C ILE A 302 17.52 -12.94 -5.40
N GLU A 303 17.56 -13.28 -6.70
CA GLU A 303 16.74 -12.60 -7.71
C GLU A 303 15.24 -12.74 -7.42
N ALA A 304 14.78 -13.92 -7.00
CA ALA A 304 13.39 -14.11 -6.60
C ALA A 304 13.02 -13.34 -5.32
N ALA A 305 13.93 -13.28 -4.33
CA ALA A 305 13.73 -12.52 -3.10
C ALA A 305 13.65 -11.01 -3.36
N GLU A 306 14.56 -10.45 -4.17
CA GLU A 306 14.54 -9.05 -4.59
C GLU A 306 13.27 -8.71 -5.38
N ARG A 307 12.84 -9.57 -6.30
CA ARG A 307 11.55 -9.38 -7.00
C ARG A 307 10.38 -9.30 -6.04
N ARG A 308 10.34 -10.16 -5.02
CA ARG A 308 9.29 -10.12 -3.97
C ARG A 308 9.37 -8.84 -3.14
N ARG A 309 10.57 -8.38 -2.79
CA ARG A 309 10.79 -7.10 -2.09
C ARG A 309 10.23 -5.94 -2.90
N VAL A 310 10.64 -5.80 -4.16
CA VAL A 310 10.16 -4.74 -5.05
C VAL A 310 8.65 -4.79 -5.23
N GLN A 311 8.06 -5.97 -5.46
CA GLN A 311 6.60 -6.10 -5.56
C GLN A 311 5.88 -5.68 -4.26
N THR A 312 6.46 -5.99 -3.10
CA THR A 312 5.92 -5.58 -1.81
C THR A 312 5.98 -4.07 -1.65
N LEU A 313 7.13 -3.44 -1.93
CA LEU A 313 7.28 -1.98 -1.88
C LEU A 313 6.31 -1.25 -2.81
N VAL A 314 6.08 -1.76 -4.03
CA VAL A 314 5.07 -1.19 -4.95
C VAL A 314 3.67 -1.28 -4.36
N ARG A 315 3.29 -2.41 -3.76
CA ARG A 315 1.98 -2.57 -3.09
C ARG A 315 1.84 -1.64 -1.89
N LEU A 316 2.88 -1.48 -1.09
CA LEU A 316 2.92 -0.54 0.04
C LEU A 316 2.74 0.89 -0.44
N GLY A 317 3.42 1.29 -1.52
CA GLY A 317 3.26 2.61 -2.14
C GLY A 317 1.84 2.85 -2.65
N GLN A 318 1.22 1.86 -3.30
CA GLN A 318 -0.17 1.95 -3.74
C GLN A 318 -1.15 2.07 -2.57
N LYS A 319 -0.94 1.30 -1.49
CA LYS A 319 -1.74 1.36 -0.26
C LYS A 319 -1.64 2.74 0.38
N LYS A 320 -0.42 3.30 0.52
CA LYS A 320 -0.19 4.67 1.00
C LYS A 320 -0.96 5.70 0.18
N ILE A 321 -0.85 5.65 -1.15
CA ILE A 321 -1.56 6.57 -2.05
C ILE A 321 -3.09 6.46 -1.85
N ALA A 322 -3.62 5.23 -1.78
CA ALA A 322 -5.05 5.00 -1.59
C ALA A 322 -5.57 5.52 -0.24
N GLU A 323 -4.81 5.32 0.84
CA GLU A 323 -5.14 5.82 2.17
C GLU A 323 -5.06 7.35 2.23
N THR A 324 -4.04 7.97 1.63
CA THR A 324 -3.94 9.43 1.52
C THR A 324 -5.12 10.02 0.74
N HIS A 325 -5.51 9.42 -0.38
CA HIS A 325 -6.70 9.85 -1.11
C HIS A 325 -7.98 9.70 -0.30
N ARG A 326 -8.09 8.67 0.53
CA ARG A 326 -9.22 8.51 1.45
C ARG A 326 -9.24 9.61 2.50
N ALA A 327 -8.12 9.86 3.18
CA ALA A 327 -8.00 10.94 4.16
C ALA A 327 -8.33 12.32 3.57
N ASN A 328 -7.88 12.58 2.34
CA ASN A 328 -8.21 13.83 1.64
C ASN A 328 -9.69 13.92 1.28
N ARG A 329 -10.35 12.82 0.88
CA ARG A 329 -11.81 12.82 0.64
C ARG A 329 -12.58 13.07 1.93
N ASP A 330 -12.22 12.38 3.01
CA ASP A 330 -12.87 12.56 4.31
C ASP A 330 -12.71 14.02 4.81
N PHE A 331 -11.56 14.65 4.55
CA PHE A 331 -11.34 16.06 4.81
C PHE A 331 -12.23 16.97 3.97
N GLN A 332 -12.34 16.73 2.65
CA GLN A 332 -13.21 17.48 1.75
C GLN A 332 -14.69 17.34 2.14
N ASP A 333 -15.14 16.15 2.53
CA ASP A 333 -16.49 15.90 3.00
C ASP A 333 -16.77 16.68 4.30
N GLY A 334 -15.79 16.76 5.20
CA GLY A 334 -15.87 17.60 6.40
C GLY A 334 -15.94 19.09 6.09
N LEU A 335 -15.20 19.58 5.07
CA LEU A 335 -15.27 20.97 4.64
C LEU A 335 -16.67 21.35 4.13
N VAL A 336 -17.39 20.41 3.50
CA VAL A 336 -18.79 20.64 3.10
C VAL A 336 -19.67 20.91 4.32
N GLU A 337 -19.47 20.21 5.44
CA GLU A 337 -20.21 20.47 6.68
C GLU A 337 -19.91 21.87 7.25
N VAL A 338 -18.64 22.29 7.23
CA VAL A 338 -18.23 23.64 7.61
C VAL A 338 -18.85 24.71 6.71
N ILE A 339 -18.87 24.49 5.39
CA ILE A 339 -19.53 25.40 4.44
C ILE A 339 -21.03 25.53 4.73
N LEU A 340 -21.70 24.42 5.05
CA LEU A 340 -23.11 24.43 5.43
C LEU A 340 -23.34 25.22 6.73
N LEU A 341 -22.46 25.09 7.72
CA LEU A 341 -22.51 25.89 8.95
C LEU A 341 -22.36 27.39 8.66
N LYS A 342 -21.41 27.77 7.80
CA LYS A 342 -21.21 29.17 7.37
C LYS A 342 -22.44 29.71 6.64
N GLY A 343 -23.03 28.92 5.74
CA GLY A 343 -24.28 29.30 5.09
C GLY A 343 -25.45 29.50 6.07
N MET A 344 -25.51 28.71 7.14
CA MET A 344 -26.49 28.93 8.21
C MET A 344 -26.22 30.18 9.02
N TYR A 345 -24.95 30.46 9.34
CA TYR A 345 -24.54 31.70 9.98
C TYR A 345 -25.02 32.91 9.17
N ASP A 346 -24.76 32.93 7.86
CA ASP A 346 -25.17 34.01 6.97
C ASP A 346 -26.70 34.16 6.91
N GLN A 347 -27.44 33.05 6.89
CA GLN A 347 -28.90 33.08 6.92
C GLN A 347 -29.42 33.70 8.22
N VAL A 348 -28.91 33.27 9.38
CA VAL A 348 -29.32 33.80 10.69
C VAL A 348 -28.99 35.29 10.80
N LEU A 349 -27.82 35.71 10.31
CA LEU A 349 -27.43 37.11 10.27
C LEU A 349 -28.40 37.94 9.43
N LYS A 350 -28.72 37.48 8.21
CA LYS A 350 -29.66 38.17 7.32
C LYS A 350 -31.07 38.28 7.90
N GLU A 351 -31.56 37.20 8.53
CA GLU A 351 -32.86 37.22 9.22
C GLU A 351 -32.87 38.21 10.38
N GLY A 352 -31.77 38.30 11.13
CA GLY A 352 -31.62 39.27 12.21
C GLY A 352 -31.60 40.72 11.70
N GLU A 353 -30.83 41.01 10.66
CA GLU A 353 -30.78 42.33 10.02
C GLU A 353 -32.16 42.76 9.50
N GLU A 354 -32.90 41.83 8.89
CA GLU A 354 -34.23 42.11 8.36
C GLU A 354 -35.23 42.46 9.48
N LEU A 355 -35.20 41.74 10.61
CA LEU A 355 -36.02 42.08 11.76
C LEU A 355 -35.62 43.41 12.41
N GLU A 356 -34.32 43.74 12.42
CA GLU A 356 -33.83 45.04 12.87
C GLU A 356 -34.34 46.18 11.97
N ARG A 357 -34.33 45.99 10.64
CA ARG A 357 -34.92 46.93 9.66
C ARG A 357 -36.44 47.07 9.85
N GLN A 358 -37.15 45.99 10.17
CA GLN A 358 -38.59 46.04 10.45
C GLN A 358 -38.90 46.85 11.71
N CYS A 359 -38.09 46.75 12.77
CA CYS A 359 -38.21 47.61 13.95
C CYS A 359 -38.07 49.09 13.57
N LEU A 360 -37.06 49.42 12.76
CA LEU A 360 -36.83 50.78 12.29
C LEU A 360 -37.97 51.31 11.42
N HIS A 361 -38.44 50.50 10.47
CA HIS A 361 -39.56 50.87 9.61
C HIS A 361 -40.84 51.12 10.43
N ARG A 362 -41.11 50.27 11.44
CA ARG A 362 -42.28 50.46 12.32
C ARG A 362 -42.15 51.72 13.17
N LEU A 363 -40.95 52.04 13.67
CA LEU A 363 -40.70 53.32 14.35
C LEU A 363 -41.02 54.50 13.43
N GLN A 364 -40.53 54.48 12.19
CA GLN A 364 -40.79 55.54 11.21
C GLN A 364 -42.29 55.70 10.93
N GLN A 365 -43.03 54.60 10.79
CA GLN A 365 -44.49 54.63 10.65
C GLN A 365 -45.17 55.25 11.87
N ASN A 366 -44.82 54.80 13.08
CA ASN A 366 -45.40 55.31 14.32
C ASN A 366 -45.13 56.82 14.49
N LEU A 367 -43.91 57.26 14.19
CA LEU A 367 -43.55 58.68 14.20
C LEU A 367 -44.32 59.48 13.14
N ALA A 368 -44.50 58.95 11.93
CA ALA A 368 -45.26 59.62 10.89
C ALA A 368 -46.74 59.79 11.27
N VAL A 369 -47.36 58.75 11.85
CA VAL A 369 -48.74 58.82 12.36
C VAL A 369 -48.86 59.85 13.48
N TYR A 370 -47.93 59.81 14.45
CA TYR A 370 -47.88 60.78 15.54
C TYR A 370 -47.76 62.22 15.02
N ARG A 371 -46.76 62.49 14.17
CA ARG A 371 -46.48 63.82 13.61
C ARG A 371 -47.65 64.35 12.79
N HIS A 372 -48.25 63.52 11.95
CA HIS A 372 -49.39 63.89 11.12
C HIS A 372 -50.59 64.31 11.97
N GLU A 373 -50.92 63.54 13.00
CA GLU A 373 -52.09 63.82 13.84
C GLU A 373 -51.84 65.00 14.78
N ASN A 374 -50.61 65.15 15.30
CA ASN A 374 -50.24 66.32 16.10
C ASN A 374 -50.44 67.62 15.30
N LEU A 375 -49.93 67.68 14.05
CA LEU A 375 -50.11 68.83 13.17
C LEU A 375 -51.58 69.09 12.82
N ARG A 376 -52.37 68.04 12.61
CA ARG A 376 -53.79 68.15 12.28
C ARG A 376 -54.60 68.88 13.36
N TYR A 377 -54.25 68.70 14.63
CA TYR A 377 -54.94 69.34 15.75
C TYR A 377 -54.45 70.77 16.06
N ARG A 378 -53.39 71.26 15.40
CA ARG A 378 -52.76 72.57 15.69
C ARG A 378 -53.33 73.79 14.94
N ASN A 379 -54.39 73.65 14.15
CA ASN A 379 -55.15 74.78 13.57
C ASN A 379 -54.31 75.97 12.99
N GLY A 380 -53.23 75.70 12.24
CA GLY A 380 -52.56 76.74 11.42
C GLY A 380 -51.02 76.78 11.46
N GLU A 381 -50.36 76.09 12.39
CA GLU A 381 -48.90 75.97 12.41
C GLU A 381 -48.43 74.90 11.42
N THR A 382 -47.88 75.31 10.27
CA THR A 382 -47.57 74.40 9.15
C THR A 382 -46.14 73.84 9.14
N THR A 383 -45.22 74.37 9.96
CA THR A 383 -43.82 73.95 9.96
C THR A 383 -43.22 73.91 11.36
N ILE A 384 -43.07 72.71 11.91
CA ILE A 384 -42.30 72.48 13.15
C ILE A 384 -40.95 71.87 12.77
N GLN A 385 -39.85 72.50 13.21
CA GLN A 385 -38.50 72.13 12.75
C GLN A 385 -38.03 70.75 13.24
N SER A 386 -38.48 70.28 14.41
CA SER A 386 -38.14 68.93 14.91
C SER A 386 -38.74 67.78 14.10
N ILE A 387 -39.78 68.04 13.30
CA ILE A 387 -40.47 67.05 12.46
C ILE A 387 -39.62 66.65 11.23
N SER A 388 -38.65 67.47 10.82
CA SER A 388 -37.78 67.19 9.66
C SER A 388 -36.46 66.49 10.01
N ALA A 389 -36.14 66.32 11.30
CA ALA A 389 -34.93 65.63 11.73
C ALA A 389 -34.99 64.13 11.38
N ASN A 390 -34.02 63.66 10.59
CA ASN A 390 -33.79 62.24 10.34
C ASN A 390 -33.20 61.62 11.61
N LEU A 391 -33.88 60.62 12.16
CA LEU A 391 -33.39 59.90 13.33
C LEU A 391 -32.46 58.80 12.86
N ASP A 392 -31.18 58.94 13.20
CA ASP A 392 -30.19 57.93 12.89
C ASP A 392 -30.35 56.73 13.83
N PHE A 393 -30.46 55.54 13.26
CA PHE A 393 -30.69 54.32 14.01
C PHE A 393 -29.67 53.28 13.54
N PRO A 394 -28.51 53.19 14.19
CA PRO A 394 -27.42 52.35 13.71
C PRO A 394 -27.81 50.88 13.83
N LEU A 395 -27.79 50.17 12.71
CA LEU A 395 -27.97 48.72 12.66
C LEU A 395 -26.80 48.05 13.39
N LYS A 396 -27.09 47.31 14.47
CA LYS A 396 -26.07 46.72 15.34
C LYS A 396 -25.51 45.42 14.76
N LEU A 397 -26.32 44.67 14.02
CA LEU A 397 -25.91 43.38 13.45
C LEU A 397 -24.96 43.54 12.26
N GLU A 398 -25.08 44.62 11.50
CA GLU A 398 -24.22 44.93 10.35
C GLU A 398 -22.75 45.11 10.78
N LYS A 399 -22.52 45.79 11.91
CA LYS A 399 -21.18 45.95 12.50
C LYS A 399 -20.55 44.63 12.97
N MET A 400 -21.36 43.62 13.31
CA MET A 400 -20.84 42.31 13.68
C MET A 400 -20.30 41.53 12.48
N LYS A 401 -20.92 41.70 11.31
CA LYS A 401 -20.47 41.08 10.06
C LYS A 401 -19.05 41.52 9.70
N GLU A 402 -18.78 42.82 9.78
CA GLU A 402 -17.46 43.40 9.48
C GLU A 402 -16.37 42.82 10.40
N LYS A 403 -16.70 42.63 11.68
CA LYS A 403 -15.76 42.06 12.65
C LYS A 403 -15.38 40.62 12.31
N LEU A 404 -16.34 39.78 11.92
CA LEU A 404 -16.05 38.39 11.53
C LEU A 404 -15.24 38.29 10.23
N ILE A 405 -15.55 39.14 9.24
CA ILE A 405 -14.79 39.14 7.98
C ILE A 405 -13.32 39.46 8.26
N ASN A 406 -13.06 40.45 9.11
CA ASN A 406 -11.69 40.81 9.49
C ASN A 406 -10.98 39.70 10.27
N ASP A 407 -11.67 39.04 11.20
CA ASP A 407 -11.10 37.93 11.98
C ASP A 407 -10.75 36.73 11.07
N SER A 408 -11.64 36.35 10.15
CA SER A 408 -11.40 35.23 9.21
C SER A 408 -10.28 35.50 8.19
N GLN A 409 -10.10 36.74 7.72
CA GLN A 409 -9.02 37.08 6.79
C GLN A 409 -7.64 37.08 7.48
N SER A 410 -7.60 37.39 8.78
CA SER A 410 -6.37 37.37 9.56
C SER A 410 -5.78 35.95 9.68
N GLU A 411 -6.63 34.94 9.87
CA GLU A 411 -6.21 33.54 10.01
C GLU A 411 -5.69 32.93 8.69
N VAL A 412 -6.36 33.18 7.56
CA VAL A 412 -5.91 32.68 6.24
C VAL A 412 -4.55 33.27 5.83
N SER A 413 -4.23 34.49 6.26
CA SER A 413 -2.94 35.13 5.98
C SER A 413 -1.75 34.51 6.72
N HIS A 414 -2.01 33.80 7.82
CA HIS A 414 -0.98 33.10 8.59
C HIS A 414 -0.67 31.71 8.04
N ASP A 415 -1.66 31.00 7.49
CA ASP A 415 -1.47 29.63 7.00
C ASP A 415 -0.70 29.57 5.66
N ASN A 416 -0.76 30.63 4.84
CA ASN A 416 0.02 30.72 3.58
C ASN A 416 1.51 31.07 3.79
N ARG A 417 1.99 31.19 5.03
CA ARG A 417 3.39 31.53 5.35
C ARG A 417 4.21 30.36 5.94
N VAL A 418 3.63 29.17 6.04
CA VAL A 418 4.29 27.94 6.51
C VAL A 418 4.27 26.92 5.39
#